data_AF-A0A563DVP9-F1
#
_entry.id   AF-A0A563DVP9-F1
#
_cell.length_a   1.000
_cell.length_b   1.000
_cell.length_c   1.000
_cell.angle_alpha   90.00
_cell.angle_beta   90.00
_cell.angle_gamma   90.00
#
_symmetry.space_group_name_H-M   'P 1'
#
loop_
_entity.id
_entity.type
_entity.pdbx_description
1 polymer ?
#
loop_
_entity_poly.entity_id
_entity_poly.type
_entity_poly.pdbx_seq_one_letter_code
_entity_poly.pdbx_strand_id
1 'polypeptide(L)'
;MTTSKSRSADCVSAGTELMEMADVSDGTPTTDWVADPPAVEPEETRSRWGDFAPREERAVLRSLLRDLSNDDGPLDALDEELPAARAAGLPEQVAKNVREAVTMDPDMTGEDASSVLGGLIEYLYYANRSSLLAKYRLLQPAYRVYADHEANAESPSGTVPASVPSWIGSRWPFLGHRIGFPIGVAASGLTTNAQCVKRLFEAGYNVVTYKTVRSQFTPPHPRPNWALLNSDSIKAIGDPETVVTVNPETTLVEADSSANSFGVPSPEPTVWVDDFRTAAKAAGEGQVLICSVLGEDNNSDHSERSTDVLIADFIAVTRHAMSAGAETVELNLSCPNTTRLDDEPTLPLCYDVELAIAIVVKVRESVGHSVKLGAKLSYLEHDNLARFLDGAAHHLDFVSGINTVAHPVESAVGEGTPYFGKRLVAGIGGAVIQPLALEFVRACKQYKDENNADFAIIGVGGVTDPASFVAMREAGADIVQAVTGVFLNSLLAVDCMRSLGATMRSPLDDAEKERILQTAMSRIPVPEWEFTTSSELPVGVTAELLDELVISGALVMTSAAGAPRYLRSDADSRPSVNA
;
A
#
# COMPACT_ATOMS: atom_id res chain seq x y z
N MET A 1 17.89 -12.21 -61.61
CA MET A 1 18.70 -12.71 -62.75
C MET A 1 19.99 -11.90 -62.82
N THR A 2 21.13 -12.61 -62.93
CA THR A 2 22.50 -12.19 -63.34
C THR A 2 23.21 -11.12 -62.47
N THR A 3 24.20 -11.43 -61.60
CA THR A 3 25.63 -11.81 -61.82
C THR A 3 26.41 -10.79 -62.68
N SER A 4 27.63 -10.29 -62.39
CA SER A 4 28.83 -10.91 -61.80
C SER A 4 29.99 -9.92 -61.50
N LYS A 5 30.73 -10.17 -60.41
CA LYS A 5 32.21 -10.29 -60.23
C LYS A 5 33.22 -9.56 -61.14
N SER A 6 34.23 -8.92 -60.53
CA SER A 6 35.71 -9.19 -60.60
C SER A 6 36.46 -8.12 -59.78
N ARG A 7 37.34 -8.38 -58.79
CA ARG A 7 38.65 -9.08 -58.65
C ARG A 7 39.88 -8.32 -59.20
N SER A 8 40.74 -7.84 -58.29
CA SER A 8 42.24 -7.96 -58.20
C SER A 8 42.82 -6.73 -57.45
N ALA A 9 43.51 -6.83 -56.29
CA ALA A 9 44.91 -7.29 -56.06
C ALA A 9 45.90 -6.49 -56.94
N ASP A 10 46.96 -5.79 -56.51
CA ASP A 10 47.89 -5.87 -55.37
C ASP A 10 48.66 -4.53 -55.24
N CYS A 11 49.16 -4.17 -54.04
CA CYS A 11 50.58 -3.80 -53.82
C CYS A 11 50.86 -3.39 -52.37
N VAL A 12 51.95 -3.94 -51.85
CA VAL A 12 52.49 -3.85 -50.48
C VAL A 12 53.71 -2.93 -50.46
N SER A 13 54.04 -2.47 -49.25
CA SER A 13 55.27 -1.78 -48.77
C SER A 13 55.18 -0.25 -48.77
N ALA A 14 55.63 0.50 -47.77
CA ALA A 14 56.22 0.35 -46.44
C ALA A 14 56.53 1.81 -46.05
N GLY A 15 56.47 2.35 -44.83
CA GLY A 15 56.14 1.94 -43.48
C GLY A 15 56.55 3.14 -42.61
N THR A 16 55.85 3.45 -41.52
CA THR A 16 56.43 4.18 -40.37
C THR A 16 55.55 3.93 -39.15
N GLU A 17 56.20 3.55 -38.05
CA GLU A 17 55.63 3.36 -36.72
C GLU A 17 54.90 4.61 -36.22
N LEU A 18 53.72 4.41 -35.62
CA LEU A 18 53.17 5.21 -34.54
C LEU A 18 52.07 4.37 -33.87
N MET A 19 52.25 4.05 -32.58
CA MET A 19 51.24 3.44 -31.71
C MET A 19 50.02 4.35 -31.65
N GLU A 20 48.89 3.90 -32.18
CA GLU A 20 47.60 4.59 -32.02
C GLU A 20 47.07 4.38 -30.61
N MET A 21 46.85 5.51 -29.93
CA MET A 21 46.08 5.65 -28.71
C MET A 21 44.62 5.32 -29.00
N ALA A 22 44.08 4.33 -28.29
CA ALA A 22 42.64 4.17 -28.14
C ALA A 22 42.21 4.94 -26.90
N ASP A 23 41.38 5.97 -27.07
CA ASP A 23 40.72 6.65 -25.96
C ASP A 23 39.25 6.98 -26.30
N VAL A 24 38.39 6.54 -25.38
CA VAL A 24 37.01 6.90 -24.98
C VAL A 24 35.87 7.09 -26.01
N SER A 25 34.86 6.21 -25.93
CA SER A 25 33.45 6.63 -25.66
C SER A 25 32.54 5.43 -25.31
N ASP A 26 32.02 5.49 -24.07
CA ASP A 26 30.68 5.12 -23.60
C ASP A 26 30.29 3.64 -23.51
N GLY A 27 30.74 3.01 -22.41
CA GLY A 27 30.24 1.72 -21.93
C GLY A 27 28.90 1.87 -21.18
N THR A 28 27.85 1.28 -21.75
CA THR A 28 26.61 0.94 -21.04
C THR A 28 26.87 -0.20 -20.05
N PRO A 29 26.52 -0.07 -18.75
CA PRO A 29 26.54 -1.20 -17.84
C PRO A 29 25.38 -2.13 -18.18
N THR A 30 25.69 -3.36 -18.62
CA THR A 30 24.72 -4.45 -18.70
C THR A 30 24.30 -4.85 -17.29
N THR A 31 23.04 -4.59 -16.94
CA THR A 31 22.38 -5.02 -15.70
C THR A 31 22.00 -6.49 -15.79
N ASP A 32 22.95 -7.39 -15.54
CA ASP A 32 22.70 -8.83 -15.36
C ASP A 32 22.89 -9.21 -13.89
N TRP A 33 22.03 -8.70 -12.99
CA TRP A 33 21.83 -9.24 -11.64
C TRP A 33 20.40 -8.97 -11.17
N VAL A 34 19.42 -9.56 -11.85
CA VAL A 34 18.13 -9.89 -11.23
C VAL A 34 18.09 -11.40 -11.16
N ALA A 35 18.52 -11.94 -10.01
CA ALA A 35 18.15 -13.31 -9.70
C ALA A 35 16.64 -13.31 -9.48
N ASP A 36 15.91 -14.14 -10.22
CA ASP A 36 14.51 -14.42 -9.91
C ASP A 36 14.41 -14.75 -8.41
N PRO A 37 13.44 -14.17 -7.68
CA PRO A 37 13.25 -14.53 -6.29
C PRO A 37 13.08 -16.06 -6.20
N PRO A 38 13.65 -16.72 -5.18
CA PRO A 38 13.53 -18.16 -5.07
C PRO A 38 12.05 -18.53 -5.11
N ALA A 39 11.70 -19.46 -6.01
CA ALA A 39 10.34 -19.95 -6.14
C ALA A 39 9.87 -20.43 -4.77
N VAL A 40 8.93 -19.69 -4.18
CA VAL A 40 8.23 -20.10 -2.96
C VAL A 40 7.54 -21.43 -3.30
N GLU A 41 7.90 -22.49 -2.60
CA GLU A 41 7.27 -23.80 -2.77
C GLU A 41 5.74 -23.63 -2.73
N PRO A 42 4.97 -24.24 -3.65
CA PRO A 42 3.53 -24.03 -3.76
C PRO A 42 2.72 -24.40 -2.51
N GLU A 43 3.34 -25.02 -1.50
CA GLU A 43 2.72 -25.29 -0.20
C GLU A 43 2.52 -24.04 0.69
N GLU A 44 3.23 -22.93 0.46
CA GLU A 44 3.14 -21.73 1.31
C GLU A 44 2.12 -20.68 0.80
N THR A 45 1.54 -20.88 -0.38
CA THR A 45 0.51 -19.98 -0.92
C THR A 45 -0.90 -20.52 -0.64
N ARG A 46 -1.80 -19.65 -0.20
CA ARG A 46 -3.22 -20.00 -0.03
C ARG A 46 -3.91 -20.08 -1.39
N SER A 47 -5.08 -20.72 -1.44
CA SER A 47 -6.02 -20.60 -2.54
C SER A 47 -6.34 -19.13 -2.78
N ARG A 48 -6.48 -18.73 -4.05
CA ARG A 48 -6.97 -17.40 -4.40
C ARG A 48 -8.38 -17.13 -3.83
N TRP A 49 -9.13 -18.18 -3.53
CA TRP A 49 -10.53 -18.14 -3.09
C TRP A 49 -10.74 -18.13 -1.57
N GLY A 50 -9.68 -18.23 -0.76
CA GLY A 50 -9.79 -18.18 0.69
C GLY A 50 -8.53 -18.56 1.44
N ASP A 51 -8.56 -18.51 2.77
CA ASP A 51 -7.42 -18.89 3.62
C ASP A 51 -7.38 -20.40 3.87
N PHE A 52 -7.10 -21.17 2.82
CA PHE A 52 -6.86 -22.62 2.84
C PHE A 52 -5.94 -22.99 1.68
N ALA A 53 -5.35 -24.18 1.65
CA ALA A 53 -4.42 -24.55 0.58
C ALA A 53 -5.16 -24.75 -0.76
N PRO A 54 -4.55 -24.44 -1.93
CA PRO A 54 -5.18 -24.65 -3.24
C PRO A 54 -5.69 -26.09 -3.45
N ARG A 55 -4.98 -27.09 -2.92
CA ARG A 55 -5.39 -28.50 -2.95
C ARG A 55 -6.70 -28.81 -2.21
N GLU A 56 -7.15 -27.92 -1.32
CA GLU A 56 -8.37 -28.06 -0.53
C GLU A 56 -9.61 -27.48 -1.22
N GLU A 57 -9.46 -26.72 -2.32
CA GLU A 57 -10.58 -26.05 -3.03
C GLU A 57 -11.74 -27.00 -3.32
N ARG A 58 -11.46 -28.22 -3.79
CA ARG A 58 -12.50 -29.22 -4.06
C ARG A 58 -13.22 -29.66 -2.78
N ALA A 59 -12.50 -29.88 -1.69
CA ALA A 59 -13.11 -30.30 -0.43
C ALA A 59 -14.01 -29.19 0.14
N VAL A 60 -13.57 -27.93 0.03
CA VAL A 60 -14.35 -26.74 0.40
C VAL A 60 -15.59 -26.63 -0.46
N LEU A 61 -15.47 -26.69 -1.79
CA LEU A 61 -16.60 -26.62 -2.72
C LEU A 61 -17.66 -27.70 -2.41
N ARG A 62 -17.25 -28.96 -2.24
CA ARG A 62 -18.18 -30.06 -1.92
C ARG A 62 -18.92 -29.84 -0.61
N SER A 63 -18.24 -29.30 0.41
CA SER A 63 -18.85 -29.02 1.71
C SER A 63 -19.80 -27.83 1.63
N LEU A 64 -19.40 -26.79 0.90
CA LEU A 64 -20.23 -25.61 0.66
C LEU A 64 -21.52 -25.96 -0.09
N LEU A 65 -21.44 -26.73 -1.18
CA LEU A 65 -22.60 -27.19 -1.94
C LEU A 65 -23.55 -28.02 -1.08
N ARG A 66 -23.00 -28.86 -0.19
CA ARG A 66 -23.79 -29.65 0.77
C ARG A 66 -24.54 -28.75 1.76
N ASP A 67 -23.87 -27.75 2.32
CA ASP A 67 -24.52 -26.83 3.27
C ASP A 67 -25.58 -25.97 2.59
N LEU A 68 -25.30 -25.49 1.38
CA LEU A 68 -26.28 -24.80 0.54
C LEU A 68 -27.51 -25.68 0.25
N SER A 69 -27.34 -27.00 0.22
CA SER A 69 -28.43 -27.95 0.00
C SER A 69 -29.16 -28.39 1.30
N ASN A 70 -28.53 -28.24 2.47
CA ASN A 70 -29.01 -28.83 3.74
C ASN A 70 -29.47 -27.79 4.77
N ASP A 71 -28.85 -26.61 4.86
CA ASP A 71 -29.02 -25.70 6.02
C ASP A 71 -29.92 -24.47 5.76
N ASP A 72 -30.32 -24.15 4.51
CA ASP A 72 -31.21 -23.00 4.24
C ASP A 72 -32.30 -23.21 3.14
N GLY A 73 -32.57 -24.47 2.75
CA GLY A 73 -33.66 -24.84 1.83
C GLY A 73 -33.18 -25.50 0.52
N PRO A 74 -34.06 -26.23 -0.20
CA PRO A 74 -33.73 -26.78 -1.52
C PRO A 74 -33.38 -25.67 -2.52
N LEU A 75 -32.98 -26.02 -3.74
CA LEU A 75 -32.76 -25.09 -4.87
C LEU A 75 -33.80 -23.94 -4.97
N ASP A 76 -35.01 -24.15 -4.45
CA ASP A 76 -36.07 -23.16 -4.29
C ASP A 76 -35.64 -21.89 -3.50
N ALA A 77 -34.77 -21.98 -2.48
CA ALA A 77 -34.26 -20.83 -1.74
C ALA A 77 -33.31 -19.96 -2.58
N LEU A 78 -32.57 -20.58 -3.51
CA LEU A 78 -31.72 -19.85 -4.47
C LEU A 78 -32.58 -18.97 -5.39
N ASP A 79 -33.73 -19.48 -5.82
CA ASP A 79 -34.66 -18.76 -6.70
C ASP A 79 -35.33 -17.56 -6.01
N GLU A 80 -35.53 -17.63 -4.68
CA GLU A 80 -36.01 -16.50 -3.89
C GLU A 80 -34.93 -15.43 -3.65
N GLU A 81 -33.66 -15.84 -3.54
CA GLU A 81 -32.55 -14.94 -3.17
C GLU A 81 -31.85 -14.28 -4.35
N LEU A 82 -31.77 -14.96 -5.50
CA LEU A 82 -31.11 -14.43 -6.70
C LEU A 82 -31.67 -13.05 -7.13
N PRO A 83 -32.99 -12.77 -7.09
CA PRO A 83 -33.51 -11.44 -7.36
C PRO A 83 -32.98 -10.37 -6.40
N ALA A 84 -32.88 -10.69 -5.10
CA ALA A 84 -32.34 -9.76 -4.10
C ALA A 84 -30.84 -9.55 -4.29
N ALA A 85 -30.09 -10.61 -4.57
CA ALA A 85 -28.65 -10.54 -4.87
C ALA A 85 -28.38 -9.73 -6.15
N ARG A 86 -29.21 -9.88 -7.20
CA ARG A 86 -29.16 -9.04 -8.41
C ARG A 86 -29.43 -7.57 -8.10
N ALA A 87 -30.43 -7.27 -7.28
CA ALA A 87 -30.70 -5.91 -6.84
C ALA A 87 -29.57 -5.33 -5.96
N ALA A 88 -28.79 -6.19 -5.29
CA ALA A 88 -27.60 -5.81 -4.53
C ALA A 88 -26.33 -5.63 -5.40
N GLY A 89 -26.35 -6.02 -6.67
CA GLY A 89 -25.23 -5.81 -7.61
C GLY A 89 -24.50 -7.07 -8.08
N LEU A 90 -25.02 -8.28 -7.81
CA LEU A 90 -24.49 -9.52 -8.37
C LEU A 90 -24.50 -9.46 -9.91
N PRO A 91 -23.41 -9.71 -10.65
CA PRO A 91 -23.42 -9.71 -12.13
C PRO A 91 -24.37 -10.76 -12.74
N GLU A 92 -24.91 -10.50 -13.93
CA GLU A 92 -25.96 -11.32 -14.55
C GLU A 92 -25.43 -12.68 -14.92
N GLN A 93 -24.22 -12.70 -15.46
CA GLN A 93 -23.56 -13.94 -15.86
C GLN A 93 -23.27 -14.82 -14.64
N VAL A 94 -22.86 -14.22 -13.51
CA VAL A 94 -22.64 -14.95 -12.26
C VAL A 94 -23.96 -15.55 -11.77
N ALA A 95 -25.04 -14.76 -11.74
CA ALA A 95 -26.37 -15.24 -11.33
C ALA A 95 -26.88 -16.42 -12.19
N LYS A 96 -26.64 -16.40 -13.51
CA LYS A 96 -26.98 -17.51 -14.41
C LYS A 96 -26.17 -18.77 -14.09
N ASN A 97 -24.86 -18.60 -13.90
CA ASN A 97 -23.93 -19.70 -13.68
C ASN A 97 -24.12 -20.36 -12.30
N VAL A 98 -24.57 -19.61 -11.28
CA VAL A 98 -24.78 -20.14 -9.92
C VAL A 98 -25.81 -21.27 -9.93
N ARG A 99 -26.87 -21.19 -10.75
CA ARG A 99 -27.88 -22.26 -10.87
C ARG A 99 -27.28 -23.56 -11.39
N GLU A 100 -26.42 -23.47 -12.40
CA GLU A 100 -25.71 -24.62 -12.94
C GLU A 100 -24.74 -25.17 -11.89
N ALA A 101 -23.95 -24.29 -11.25
CA ALA A 101 -22.98 -24.63 -10.22
C ALA A 101 -23.56 -25.42 -9.05
N VAL A 102 -24.76 -25.07 -8.55
CA VAL A 102 -25.37 -25.78 -7.41
C VAL A 102 -25.95 -27.15 -7.78
N THR A 103 -26.13 -27.42 -9.07
CA THR A 103 -26.63 -28.71 -9.59
C THR A 103 -25.53 -29.59 -10.18
N MET A 104 -24.29 -29.09 -10.22
CA MET A 104 -23.13 -29.81 -10.73
C MET A 104 -22.67 -30.94 -9.80
N ASP A 105 -22.01 -31.95 -10.39
CA ASP A 105 -21.42 -33.05 -9.64
C ASP A 105 -20.27 -32.52 -8.75
N PRO A 106 -20.32 -32.73 -7.42
CA PRO A 106 -19.26 -32.33 -6.51
C PRO A 106 -17.88 -32.91 -6.84
N ASP A 107 -17.77 -33.99 -7.62
CA ASP A 107 -16.52 -34.68 -7.94
C ASP A 107 -15.89 -34.25 -9.30
N MET A 108 -16.31 -33.11 -9.87
CA MET A 108 -15.73 -32.51 -11.08
C MET A 108 -14.24 -32.11 -10.94
N THR A 109 -13.50 -32.08 -12.06
CA THR A 109 -12.05 -31.88 -12.07
C THR A 109 -11.61 -30.41 -12.17
N GLY A 110 -10.59 -30.03 -11.41
CA GLY A 110 -9.63 -28.95 -11.74
C GLY A 110 -10.22 -27.55 -11.90
N GLU A 111 -10.01 -26.95 -13.08
CA GLU A 111 -10.36 -25.57 -13.43
C GLU A 111 -11.86 -25.28 -13.27
N ASP A 112 -12.71 -26.26 -13.60
CA ASP A 112 -14.17 -26.13 -13.47
C ASP A 112 -14.57 -25.87 -12.00
N ALA A 113 -13.96 -26.60 -11.06
CA ALA A 113 -14.24 -26.44 -9.63
C ALA A 113 -13.79 -25.08 -9.08
N SER A 114 -12.66 -24.57 -9.55
CA SER A 114 -12.11 -23.28 -9.11
C SER A 114 -12.99 -22.12 -9.63
N SER A 115 -13.39 -22.17 -10.90
CA SER A 115 -14.31 -21.18 -11.49
C SER A 115 -15.68 -21.19 -10.82
N VAL A 116 -16.21 -22.39 -10.51
CA VAL A 116 -17.48 -22.54 -9.79
C VAL A 116 -17.39 -21.93 -8.40
N LEU A 117 -16.30 -22.19 -7.67
CA LEU A 117 -16.10 -21.63 -6.33
C LEU A 117 -16.07 -20.10 -6.35
N GLY A 118 -15.40 -19.48 -7.32
CA GLY A 118 -15.39 -18.03 -7.49
C GLY A 118 -16.77 -17.43 -7.68
N GLY A 119 -17.58 -18.00 -8.58
CA GLY A 119 -18.96 -17.56 -8.80
C GLY A 119 -19.87 -17.74 -7.58
N LEU A 120 -19.68 -18.83 -6.82
CA LEU A 120 -20.41 -19.06 -5.56
C LEU A 120 -20.02 -18.05 -4.48
N ILE A 121 -18.74 -17.71 -4.34
CA ILE A 121 -18.28 -16.68 -3.38
C ILE A 121 -18.95 -15.35 -3.67
N GLU A 122 -18.98 -14.94 -4.94
CA GLU A 122 -19.59 -13.68 -5.35
C GLU A 122 -21.10 -13.68 -5.10
N TYR A 123 -21.79 -14.79 -5.40
CA TYR A 123 -23.20 -14.96 -5.02
C TYR A 123 -23.41 -14.86 -3.51
N LEU A 124 -22.66 -15.61 -2.70
CA LEU A 124 -22.79 -15.60 -1.24
C LEU A 124 -22.57 -14.19 -0.67
N TYR A 125 -21.64 -13.43 -1.25
CA TYR A 125 -21.39 -12.05 -0.86
C TYR A 125 -22.62 -11.18 -1.12
N TYR A 126 -23.17 -11.17 -2.34
CA TYR A 126 -24.35 -10.35 -2.66
C TYR A 126 -25.67 -10.87 -2.04
N ALA A 127 -25.76 -12.16 -1.73
CA ALA A 127 -26.85 -12.77 -0.98
C ALA A 127 -26.71 -12.57 0.55
N ASN A 128 -25.68 -11.85 1.00
CA ASN A 128 -25.41 -11.58 2.42
C ASN A 128 -25.27 -12.85 3.28
N ARG A 129 -24.72 -13.93 2.72
CA ARG A 129 -24.45 -15.22 3.39
C ARG A 129 -23.10 -15.22 4.10
N SER A 130 -22.88 -14.21 4.94
CA SER A 130 -21.61 -13.98 5.64
C SER A 130 -21.20 -15.13 6.58
N SER A 131 -22.14 -15.88 7.14
CA SER A 131 -21.87 -17.06 7.97
C SER A 131 -21.18 -18.19 7.20
N LEU A 132 -21.61 -18.48 5.98
CA LEU A 132 -21.00 -19.49 5.11
C LEU A 132 -19.62 -19.03 4.62
N LEU A 133 -19.50 -17.76 4.21
CA LEU A 133 -18.21 -17.16 3.83
C LEU A 133 -17.19 -17.29 4.97
N ALA A 134 -17.60 -17.00 6.21
CA ALA A 134 -16.75 -17.14 7.40
C ALA A 134 -16.44 -18.61 7.75
N LYS A 135 -17.44 -19.51 7.72
CA LYS A 135 -17.29 -20.95 8.03
C LYS A 135 -16.20 -21.61 7.19
N TYR A 136 -16.13 -21.23 5.91
CA TYR A 136 -15.17 -21.77 4.95
C TYR A 136 -13.93 -20.89 4.73
N ARG A 137 -13.80 -19.77 5.46
CA ARG A 137 -12.71 -18.78 5.30
C ARG A 137 -12.54 -18.33 3.83
N LEU A 138 -13.66 -18.18 3.13
CA LEU A 138 -13.68 -17.76 1.73
C LEU A 138 -13.29 -16.28 1.62
N LEU A 139 -12.53 -15.94 0.58
CA LEU A 139 -12.09 -14.57 0.32
C LEU A 139 -13.29 -13.71 -0.09
N GLN A 140 -13.62 -12.71 0.71
CA GLN A 140 -14.72 -11.79 0.45
C GLN A 140 -14.28 -10.33 0.65
N PRO A 141 -14.97 -9.37 0.01
CA PRO A 141 -14.66 -7.97 0.19
C PRO A 141 -14.77 -7.50 1.65
N ALA A 142 -13.84 -6.64 2.07
CA ALA A 142 -13.81 -6.06 3.42
C ALA A 142 -14.90 -5.00 3.67
N TYR A 143 -15.66 -4.64 2.64
CA TYR A 143 -16.77 -3.71 2.69
C TYR A 143 -17.93 -4.23 1.83
N ARG A 144 -19.17 -4.21 2.35
CA ARG A 144 -20.38 -4.57 1.61
C ARG A 144 -20.87 -3.37 0.81
N VAL A 145 -20.59 -3.36 -0.50
CA VAL A 145 -20.97 -2.28 -1.43
C VAL A 145 -22.50 -2.07 -1.53
N TYR A 146 -23.26 -3.11 -1.21
CA TYR A 146 -24.72 -3.09 -1.16
C TYR A 146 -25.29 -2.67 0.20
N ALA A 147 -24.47 -2.43 1.22
CA ALA A 147 -24.87 -1.94 2.52
C ALA A 147 -24.39 -0.49 2.74
N ASP A 148 -25.09 0.26 3.59
CA ASP A 148 -24.70 1.64 3.90
C ASP A 148 -23.46 1.68 4.79
N HIS A 149 -22.95 2.90 5.03
CA HIS A 149 -21.73 3.11 5.78
C HIS A 149 -21.89 2.65 7.24
N GLU A 150 -23.04 2.94 7.84
CA GLU A 150 -23.38 2.55 9.22
C GLU A 150 -23.40 1.03 9.39
N ALA A 151 -24.09 0.29 8.51
CA ALA A 151 -24.13 -1.17 8.58
C ALA A 151 -22.75 -1.79 8.41
N ASN A 152 -21.88 -1.21 7.59
CA ASN A 152 -20.49 -1.64 7.46
C ASN A 152 -19.65 -1.34 8.71
N ALA A 153 -19.93 -0.24 9.39
CA ALA A 153 -19.27 0.11 10.65
C ALA A 153 -19.69 -0.82 11.80
N GLU A 154 -20.97 -1.18 11.89
CA GLU A 154 -21.52 -2.05 12.94
C GLU A 154 -21.11 -3.51 12.77
N SER A 155 -20.98 -3.97 11.52
CA SER A 155 -20.64 -5.36 11.20
C SER A 155 -19.59 -5.41 10.10
N PRO A 156 -18.29 -5.23 10.43
CA PRO A 156 -17.22 -5.20 9.44
C PRO A 156 -17.16 -6.50 8.62
N SER A 157 -16.99 -6.38 7.31
CA SER A 157 -16.88 -7.51 6.38
C SER A 157 -15.43 -7.97 6.23
N GLY A 158 -15.19 -8.93 5.33
CA GLY A 158 -13.87 -9.45 4.98
C GLY A 158 -13.60 -10.84 5.54
N THR A 159 -12.51 -11.42 5.12
CA THR A 159 -12.03 -12.74 5.55
C THR A 159 -11.04 -12.55 6.68
N VAL A 160 -11.19 -13.34 7.73
CA VAL A 160 -10.24 -13.34 8.85
C VAL A 160 -9.23 -14.45 8.60
N PRO A 161 -7.92 -14.16 8.61
CA PRO A 161 -6.91 -15.21 8.47
C PRO A 161 -6.96 -16.15 9.68
N ALA A 162 -6.76 -17.45 9.45
CA ALA A 162 -6.69 -18.42 10.54
C ALA A 162 -5.42 -18.26 11.39
N SER A 163 -4.36 -17.73 10.80
CA SER A 163 -3.13 -17.40 11.50
C SER A 163 -2.39 -16.29 10.77
N VAL A 164 -1.86 -15.34 11.54
CA VAL A 164 -0.91 -14.34 11.03
C VAL A 164 0.52 -14.90 11.20
N PRO A 165 1.36 -14.89 10.15
CA PRO A 165 2.76 -15.29 10.28
C PRO A 165 3.48 -14.52 11.39
N SER A 166 4.16 -15.23 12.30
CA SER A 166 4.91 -14.61 13.40
C SER A 166 6.32 -14.24 12.96
N TRP A 167 6.70 -12.96 13.06
CA TRP A 167 8.04 -12.48 12.77
C TRP A 167 8.89 -12.44 14.04
N ILE A 168 9.52 -13.57 14.37
CA ILE A 168 10.45 -13.67 15.49
C ILE A 168 11.83 -13.17 15.01
N GLY A 169 12.08 -11.86 15.13
CA GLY A 169 13.46 -11.33 15.11
C GLY A 169 13.79 -10.19 14.14
N SER A 170 12.84 -9.67 13.36
CA SER A 170 13.06 -8.49 12.51
C SER A 170 11.89 -7.54 12.67
N ARG A 171 12.10 -6.39 13.32
CA ARG A 171 11.07 -5.35 13.50
C ARG A 171 11.50 -4.07 12.82
N TRP A 172 10.61 -3.50 12.03
CA TRP A 172 10.89 -2.31 11.26
C TRP A 172 10.82 -1.05 12.13
N PRO A 173 11.81 -0.16 12.05
CA PRO A 173 11.71 1.14 12.71
C PRO A 173 10.67 2.00 11.99
N PHE A 174 9.79 2.64 12.74
CA PHE A 174 8.84 3.62 12.22
C PHE A 174 8.50 4.64 13.29
N LEU A 175 8.90 5.90 13.08
CA LEU A 175 8.57 7.04 13.96
C LEU A 175 8.88 6.83 15.46
N GLY A 176 9.93 6.05 15.77
CA GLY A 176 10.30 5.69 17.15
C GLY A 176 9.71 4.37 17.65
N HIS A 177 8.85 3.74 16.87
CA HIS A 177 8.29 2.41 17.14
C HIS A 177 9.06 1.31 16.41
N ARG A 178 8.88 0.08 16.89
CA ARG A 178 9.35 -1.15 16.24
C ARG A 178 8.15 -1.97 15.81
N ILE A 179 7.79 -1.90 14.54
CA ILE A 179 6.59 -2.54 13.99
C ILE A 179 6.87 -3.97 13.48
N GLY A 180 5.80 -4.76 13.37
CA GLY A 180 5.84 -6.16 12.94
C GLY A 180 6.29 -6.35 11.49
N PHE A 181 5.49 -5.94 10.51
CA PHE A 181 5.80 -5.93 9.08
C PHE A 181 5.39 -4.56 8.50
N PRO A 182 6.06 -3.97 7.50
CA PRO A 182 5.81 -2.58 7.09
C PRO A 182 4.59 -2.45 6.15
N ILE A 183 3.49 -3.13 6.50
CA ILE A 183 2.20 -3.09 5.80
C ILE A 183 1.10 -2.50 6.70
N GLY A 184 0.16 -1.81 6.08
CA GLY A 184 -0.87 -1.09 6.79
C GLY A 184 -2.13 -0.83 5.98
N VAL A 185 -3.08 -0.14 6.61
CA VAL A 185 -4.33 0.29 5.98
C VAL A 185 -4.48 1.79 6.19
N ALA A 186 -4.66 2.52 5.08
CA ALA A 186 -4.85 3.96 5.13
C ALA A 186 -6.28 4.32 5.57
N ALA A 187 -6.46 5.57 6.04
CA ALA A 187 -7.75 6.09 6.46
C ALA A 187 -8.79 5.91 5.35
N SER A 188 -9.87 5.19 5.65
CA SER A 188 -10.90 4.81 4.67
C SER A 188 -12.18 4.32 5.36
N GLY A 189 -13.18 3.91 4.58
CA GLY A 189 -14.35 3.19 5.08
C GLY A 189 -14.03 1.83 5.73
N LEU A 190 -12.79 1.33 5.60
CA LEU A 190 -12.33 0.11 6.26
C LEU A 190 -11.78 0.36 7.67
N THR A 191 -11.59 1.63 8.06
CA THR A 191 -10.99 2.03 9.34
C THR A 191 -11.96 2.89 10.16
N THR A 192 -13.27 2.69 9.97
CA THR A 192 -14.34 3.59 10.42
C THR A 192 -14.45 3.73 11.94
N ASN A 193 -14.14 2.69 12.70
CA ASN A 193 -14.23 2.68 14.16
C ASN A 193 -13.26 1.67 14.79
N ALA A 194 -13.25 1.58 16.11
CA ALA A 194 -12.41 0.70 16.90
C ALA A 194 -12.57 -0.79 16.55
N GLN A 195 -13.78 -1.23 16.20
CA GLN A 195 -14.03 -2.63 15.82
C GLN A 195 -13.35 -2.95 14.47
N CYS A 196 -13.47 -2.06 13.48
CA CYS A 196 -12.77 -2.21 12.21
C CYS A 196 -11.24 -2.22 12.40
N VAL A 197 -10.72 -1.25 13.16
CA VAL A 197 -9.27 -1.14 13.42
C VAL A 197 -8.73 -2.37 14.15
N LYS A 198 -9.43 -2.84 15.19
CA LYS A 198 -9.06 -4.06 15.91
C LYS A 198 -8.95 -5.25 14.97
N ARG A 199 -9.93 -5.43 14.09
CA ARG A 199 -9.94 -6.54 13.12
C ARG A 199 -8.77 -6.46 12.15
N LEU A 200 -8.40 -5.26 11.68
CA LEU A 200 -7.23 -5.07 10.82
C LEU A 200 -5.93 -5.42 11.55
N PHE A 201 -5.80 -5.02 12.81
CA PHE A 201 -4.67 -5.42 13.64
C PHE A 201 -4.61 -6.95 13.83
N GLU A 202 -5.74 -7.60 14.10
CA GLU A 202 -5.82 -9.07 14.23
C GLU A 202 -5.54 -9.79 12.89
N ALA A 203 -5.80 -9.14 11.75
CA ALA A 203 -5.48 -9.66 10.42
C ALA A 203 -4.00 -9.46 10.01
N GLY A 204 -3.18 -8.85 10.86
CA GLY A 204 -1.74 -8.72 10.66
C GLY A 204 -1.28 -7.44 9.96
N TYR A 205 -2.15 -6.43 9.85
CA TYR A 205 -1.72 -5.08 9.47
C TYR A 205 -1.04 -4.40 10.67
N ASN A 206 0.08 -3.72 10.46
CA ASN A 206 0.87 -3.14 11.56
C ASN A 206 0.79 -1.61 11.64
N VAL A 207 0.51 -0.92 10.54
CA VAL A 207 0.35 0.55 10.55
C VAL A 207 -1.02 0.92 10.00
N VAL A 208 -2.00 1.04 10.90
CA VAL A 208 -3.38 1.38 10.53
C VAL A 208 -3.60 2.86 10.77
N THR A 209 -4.22 3.55 9.82
CA THR A 209 -4.66 4.94 10.00
C THR A 209 -6.16 4.93 10.28
N TYR A 210 -6.54 5.33 11.50
CA TYR A 210 -7.94 5.57 11.88
C TYR A 210 -8.58 6.55 10.89
N LYS A 211 -9.88 6.38 10.63
CA LYS A 211 -10.60 7.20 9.65
C LYS A 211 -10.41 8.71 9.90
N THR A 212 -10.45 9.52 8.85
CA THR A 212 -10.21 10.96 8.96
C THR A 212 -11.31 11.66 9.76
N VAL A 213 -11.06 12.11 10.98
CA VAL A 213 -12.04 12.79 11.84
C VAL A 213 -12.06 14.31 11.63
N ARG A 214 -13.20 14.93 11.95
CA ARG A 214 -13.48 16.36 11.78
C ARG A 214 -13.79 16.99 13.15
N SER A 215 -13.79 18.32 13.22
CA SER A 215 -14.14 19.08 14.43
C SER A 215 -15.66 19.11 14.73
N GLN A 216 -16.47 18.59 13.81
CA GLN A 216 -17.93 18.54 13.90
C GLN A 216 -18.47 17.25 13.29
N PHE A 217 -19.73 16.93 13.62
CA PHE A 217 -20.43 15.84 12.94
C PHE A 217 -20.57 16.09 11.43
N THR A 218 -20.37 15.05 10.65
CA THR A 218 -20.67 15.02 9.22
C THR A 218 -21.20 13.63 8.86
N PRO A 219 -22.40 13.52 8.29
CA PRO A 219 -22.94 12.24 7.87
C PRO A 219 -22.18 11.70 6.65
N PRO A 220 -22.20 10.38 6.41
CA PRO A 220 -21.76 9.83 5.13
C PRO A 220 -22.67 10.27 4.02
N HIS A 221 -22.11 10.37 2.81
CA HIS A 221 -22.94 10.47 1.62
C HIS A 221 -23.89 9.25 1.54
N PRO A 222 -25.09 9.38 0.94
CA PRO A 222 -25.98 8.24 0.75
C PRO A 222 -25.41 7.23 -0.24
N ARG A 223 -25.97 6.01 -0.25
CA ARG A 223 -25.58 4.98 -1.21
C ARG A 223 -25.89 5.37 -2.66
N PRO A 224 -25.12 4.85 -3.64
CA PRO A 224 -23.90 4.05 -3.44
C PRO A 224 -22.74 4.91 -2.91
N ASN A 225 -21.75 4.29 -2.27
CA ASN A 225 -20.55 4.98 -1.75
C ASN A 225 -19.24 4.39 -2.27
N TRP A 226 -19.30 3.18 -2.83
CA TRP A 226 -18.15 2.45 -3.34
C TRP A 226 -18.59 1.64 -4.57
N ALA A 227 -17.79 1.65 -5.62
CA ALA A 227 -18.00 0.90 -6.85
C ALA A 227 -16.76 0.09 -7.23
N LEU A 228 -16.98 -1.07 -7.83
CA LEU A 228 -15.93 -1.90 -8.42
C LEU A 228 -15.52 -1.32 -9.77
N LEU A 229 -14.22 -1.36 -10.06
CA LEU A 229 -13.65 -0.98 -11.35
C LEU A 229 -12.59 -2.00 -11.75
N ASN A 230 -12.41 -2.15 -13.05
CA ASN A 230 -11.28 -2.85 -13.65
C ASN A 230 -10.35 -1.80 -14.29
N SER A 231 -9.07 -1.80 -13.92
CA SER A 231 -8.08 -0.83 -14.41
C SER A 231 -7.92 -0.84 -15.92
N ASP A 232 -8.09 -1.98 -16.59
CA ASP A 232 -8.01 -2.12 -18.06
C ASP A 232 -9.08 -1.29 -18.79
N SER A 233 -10.17 -0.93 -18.09
CA SER A 233 -11.23 -0.08 -18.64
C SER A 233 -10.91 1.42 -18.58
N ILE A 234 -9.82 1.82 -17.92
CA ILE A 234 -9.47 3.22 -17.65
C ILE A 234 -8.15 3.56 -18.33
N LYS A 235 -8.18 4.43 -19.34
CA LYS A 235 -7.02 4.68 -20.21
C LYS A 235 -6.10 5.82 -19.79
N ALA A 236 -6.63 6.85 -19.12
CA ALA A 236 -5.92 8.10 -18.87
C ALA A 236 -6.25 8.67 -17.48
N ILE A 237 -5.91 7.90 -16.44
CA ILE A 237 -6.07 8.38 -15.06
C ILE A 237 -5.20 9.63 -14.82
N GLY A 238 -5.73 10.63 -14.14
CA GLY A 238 -5.08 11.93 -13.94
C GLY A 238 -5.34 12.96 -15.05
N ASP A 239 -5.87 12.56 -16.22
CA ASP A 239 -6.32 13.50 -17.25
C ASP A 239 -7.67 14.13 -16.86
N PRO A 240 -7.79 15.47 -16.74
CA PRO A 240 -9.04 16.14 -16.38
C PRO A 240 -10.24 15.80 -17.29
N GLU A 241 -9.99 15.41 -18.54
CA GLU A 241 -11.03 15.04 -19.51
C GLU A 241 -11.51 13.58 -19.38
N THR A 242 -10.83 12.77 -18.56
CA THR A 242 -11.21 11.37 -18.36
C THR A 242 -12.47 11.23 -17.52
N VAL A 243 -13.48 10.59 -18.12
CA VAL A 243 -14.68 10.10 -17.43
C VAL A 243 -14.53 8.60 -17.16
N VAL A 244 -14.74 8.18 -15.91
CA VAL A 244 -14.68 6.77 -15.51
C VAL A 244 -16.08 6.17 -15.55
N THR A 245 -16.22 5.05 -16.23
CA THR A 245 -17.51 4.34 -16.33
C THR A 245 -17.53 3.13 -15.40
N VAL A 246 -18.56 3.05 -14.54
CA VAL A 246 -18.83 1.86 -13.71
C VAL A 246 -19.71 0.90 -14.50
N ASN A 247 -19.17 -0.28 -14.80
CA ASN A 247 -19.92 -1.38 -15.40
C ASN A 247 -20.53 -2.26 -14.29
N PRO A 248 -21.87 -2.39 -14.18
CA PRO A 248 -22.51 -3.24 -13.18
C PRO A 248 -22.21 -4.73 -13.34
N GLU A 249 -21.67 -5.15 -14.50
CA GLU A 249 -21.28 -6.53 -14.77
C GLU A 249 -19.81 -6.82 -14.40
N THR A 250 -19.08 -5.84 -13.85
CA THR A 250 -17.72 -6.06 -13.33
C THR A 250 -17.79 -7.04 -12.15
N THR A 251 -17.14 -8.19 -12.29
CA THR A 251 -17.09 -9.19 -11.22
C THR A 251 -16.09 -8.84 -10.13
N LEU A 252 -16.23 -9.42 -8.94
CA LEU A 252 -15.23 -9.32 -7.87
C LEU A 252 -13.85 -9.84 -8.28
N VAL A 253 -13.80 -10.76 -9.24
CA VAL A 253 -12.56 -11.39 -9.72
C VAL A 253 -11.80 -10.47 -10.69
N GLU A 254 -12.53 -9.71 -11.50
CA GLU A 254 -11.98 -8.76 -12.47
C GLU A 254 -11.63 -7.41 -11.85
N ALA A 255 -12.24 -7.08 -10.71
CA ALA A 255 -12.00 -5.82 -10.04
C ALA A 255 -10.60 -5.78 -9.40
N ASP A 256 -9.82 -4.77 -9.77
CA ASP A 256 -8.51 -4.43 -9.16
C ASP A 256 -8.46 -2.96 -8.69
N SER A 257 -9.52 -2.21 -9.00
CA SER A 257 -9.66 -0.78 -8.81
C SER A 257 -11.06 -0.46 -8.27
N SER A 258 -11.25 0.77 -7.80
CA SER A 258 -12.54 1.16 -7.23
C SER A 258 -12.76 2.67 -7.28
N ALA A 259 -14.01 3.09 -7.44
CA ALA A 259 -14.43 4.48 -7.19
C ALA A 259 -15.11 4.59 -5.82
N ASN A 260 -14.89 5.69 -5.11
CA ASN A 260 -15.54 5.92 -3.81
C ASN A 260 -15.97 7.38 -3.60
N SER A 261 -17.10 7.56 -2.92
CA SER A 261 -17.67 8.85 -2.56
C SER A 261 -18.32 8.79 -1.17
N PHE A 262 -17.50 8.90 -0.13
CA PHE A 262 -17.94 8.79 1.27
C PHE A 262 -18.28 10.12 1.93
N GLY A 263 -17.64 11.23 1.55
CA GLY A 263 -17.88 12.55 2.15
C GLY A 263 -17.13 12.83 3.47
N VAL A 264 -16.13 12.02 3.81
CA VAL A 264 -15.39 12.11 5.09
C VAL A 264 -16.33 12.07 6.32
N PRO A 265 -17.14 11.00 6.47
CA PRO A 265 -18.18 10.92 7.50
C PRO A 265 -17.61 10.91 8.91
N SER A 266 -17.80 11.95 9.71
CA SER A 266 -17.25 12.04 11.07
C SER A 266 -18.36 12.03 12.11
N PRO A 267 -18.31 11.17 13.13
CA PRO A 267 -19.10 11.36 14.35
C PRO A 267 -18.77 12.70 15.02
N GLU A 268 -19.58 13.08 16.03
CA GLU A 268 -19.24 14.20 16.91
C GLU A 268 -17.87 13.99 17.60
N PRO A 269 -17.10 15.06 17.90
CA PRO A 269 -15.81 14.96 18.59
C PRO A 269 -15.81 14.09 19.83
N THR A 270 -16.84 14.21 20.67
CA THR A 270 -16.97 13.42 21.89
C THR A 270 -17.06 11.91 21.59
N VAL A 271 -17.74 11.54 20.50
CA VAL A 271 -17.94 10.14 20.10
C VAL A 271 -16.66 9.56 19.50
N TRP A 272 -16.07 10.24 18.50
CA TRP A 272 -14.88 9.67 17.85
C TRP A 272 -13.65 9.72 18.75
N VAL A 273 -13.54 10.65 19.70
CA VAL A 273 -12.44 10.68 20.68
C VAL A 273 -12.47 9.44 21.58
N ASP A 274 -13.64 9.03 22.05
CA ASP A 274 -13.79 7.83 22.87
C ASP A 274 -13.60 6.54 22.06
N ASP A 275 -14.09 6.53 20.82
CA ASP A 275 -13.85 5.41 19.90
C ASP A 275 -12.36 5.29 19.55
N PHE A 276 -11.67 6.39 19.25
CA PHE A 276 -10.23 6.39 18.98
C PHE A 276 -9.44 5.86 20.17
N ARG A 277 -9.78 6.23 21.41
CA ARG A 277 -9.16 5.65 22.62
C ARG A 277 -9.34 4.14 22.68
N THR A 278 -10.48 3.64 22.23
CA THR A 278 -10.77 2.20 22.16
C THR A 278 -9.97 1.53 21.06
N ALA A 279 -9.88 2.16 19.88
CA ALA A 279 -9.08 1.71 18.75
C ALA A 279 -7.58 1.64 19.09
N ALA A 280 -7.05 2.68 19.76
CA ALA A 280 -5.65 2.75 20.17
C ALA A 280 -5.28 1.63 21.15
N LYS A 281 -6.19 1.27 22.07
CA LYS A 281 -6.00 0.13 22.99
C LYS A 281 -6.03 -1.23 22.30
N ALA A 282 -6.55 -1.32 21.08
CA ALA A 282 -6.56 -2.56 20.31
C ALA A 282 -5.22 -2.84 19.61
N ALA A 283 -4.35 -1.83 19.48
CA ALA A 283 -3.01 -2.03 18.92
C ALA A 283 -2.18 -2.95 19.83
N GLY A 284 -1.71 -4.06 19.26
CA GLY A 284 -0.82 -4.99 19.92
C GLY A 284 0.66 -4.60 19.77
N GLU A 285 1.54 -5.51 20.19
CA GLU A 285 2.97 -5.30 20.05
C GLU A 285 3.37 -5.18 18.58
N GLY A 286 4.14 -4.15 18.25
CA GLY A 286 4.58 -3.87 16.89
C GLY A 286 3.47 -3.37 15.96
N GLN A 287 2.43 -2.76 16.53
CA GLN A 287 1.37 -2.09 15.78
C GLN A 287 1.28 -0.62 16.17
N VAL A 288 0.96 0.22 15.20
CA VAL A 288 0.83 1.67 15.32
C VAL A 288 -0.52 2.10 14.75
N LEU A 289 -1.22 2.96 15.49
CA LEU A 289 -2.44 3.62 15.06
C LEU A 289 -2.16 5.10 14.78
N ILE A 290 -2.46 5.55 13.57
CA ILE A 290 -2.36 6.95 13.16
C ILE A 290 -3.76 7.57 13.19
N CYS A 291 -3.93 8.75 13.80
CA CYS A 291 -5.19 9.50 13.74
C CYS A 291 -5.18 10.45 12.55
N SER A 292 -5.99 10.21 11.52
CA SER A 292 -6.14 11.15 10.41
C SER A 292 -7.15 12.23 10.77
N VAL A 293 -6.85 13.51 10.50
CA VAL A 293 -7.70 14.65 10.84
C VAL A 293 -7.90 15.57 9.64
N LEU A 294 -9.06 16.20 9.55
CA LEU A 294 -9.39 17.22 8.56
C LEU A 294 -9.98 18.44 9.28
N GLY A 295 -9.41 19.62 9.02
CA GLY A 295 -10.00 20.89 9.41
C GLY A 295 -10.95 21.41 8.36
N GLU A 296 -11.93 22.20 8.79
CA GLU A 296 -12.89 22.88 7.93
C GLU A 296 -12.99 24.37 8.18
N ASP A 297 -13.39 25.06 7.12
CA ASP A 297 -13.87 26.42 7.21
C ASP A 297 -15.39 26.42 7.36
N ASN A 298 -15.86 26.59 8.60
CA ASN A 298 -17.27 26.57 8.99
C ASN A 298 -17.93 27.96 8.94
N ASN A 299 -17.34 28.93 8.25
CA ASN A 299 -17.90 30.27 8.20
C ASN A 299 -19.24 30.27 7.44
N SER A 300 -20.29 30.83 8.06
CA SER A 300 -21.66 30.88 7.52
C SER A 300 -21.80 31.85 6.34
N ASP A 301 -20.86 32.79 6.21
CA ASP A 301 -20.77 33.66 5.04
C ASP A 301 -19.90 32.95 4.00
N HIS A 302 -20.59 32.17 3.18
CA HIS A 302 -20.04 31.14 2.31
C HIS A 302 -19.33 31.67 1.05
N SER A 303 -19.04 32.97 1.00
CA SER A 303 -18.54 33.68 -0.19
C SER A 303 -17.04 33.47 -0.45
N GLU A 304 -16.21 33.33 0.59
CA GLU A 304 -14.76 33.08 0.47
C GLU A 304 -14.25 32.15 1.59
N ARG A 305 -13.19 31.37 1.32
CA ARG A 305 -12.56 30.51 2.32
C ARG A 305 -11.71 31.35 3.27
N SER A 306 -11.94 31.28 4.58
CA SER A 306 -11.06 31.92 5.55
C SER A 306 -9.90 30.99 5.94
N THR A 307 -8.70 31.32 5.46
CA THR A 307 -7.47 30.58 5.79
C THR A 307 -7.23 30.48 7.30
N ASP A 308 -7.43 31.57 8.04
CA ASP A 308 -7.21 31.59 9.50
C ASP A 308 -8.20 30.69 10.24
N VAL A 309 -9.48 30.67 9.82
CA VAL A 309 -10.50 29.78 10.42
C VAL A 309 -10.16 28.32 10.13
N LEU A 310 -9.81 27.99 8.88
CA LEU A 310 -9.43 26.63 8.49
C LEU A 310 -8.21 26.13 9.28
N ILE A 311 -7.16 26.94 9.40
CA ILE A 311 -5.96 26.60 10.17
C ILE A 311 -6.30 26.43 11.66
N ALA A 312 -7.12 27.32 12.23
CA ALA A 312 -7.56 27.21 13.61
C ALA A 312 -8.35 25.92 13.87
N ASP A 313 -9.16 25.49 12.91
CA ASP A 313 -9.92 24.25 12.99
C ASP A 313 -9.01 23.01 12.89
N PHE A 314 -8.04 23.00 11.97
CA PHE A 314 -6.99 21.97 11.92
C PHE A 314 -6.25 21.83 13.25
N ILE A 315 -5.90 22.96 13.89
CA ILE A 315 -5.29 22.96 15.22
C ILE A 315 -6.25 22.36 16.26
N ALA A 316 -7.54 22.71 16.23
CA ALA A 316 -8.53 22.24 17.20
C ALA A 316 -8.74 20.72 17.10
N VAL A 317 -8.96 20.18 15.90
CA VAL A 317 -9.16 18.75 15.68
C VAL A 317 -7.89 17.94 15.99
N THR A 318 -6.70 18.48 15.68
CA THR A 318 -5.42 17.86 16.07
C THR A 318 -5.29 17.78 17.60
N ARG A 319 -5.66 18.83 18.33
CA ARG A 319 -5.68 18.82 19.80
C ARG A 319 -6.70 17.84 20.37
N HIS A 320 -7.85 17.66 19.72
CA HIS A 320 -8.79 16.59 20.09
C HIS A 320 -8.15 15.21 19.95
N ALA A 321 -7.45 14.94 18.84
CA ALA A 321 -6.74 13.67 18.61
C ALA A 321 -5.67 13.43 19.70
N MET A 322 -4.87 14.45 20.03
CA MET A 322 -3.90 14.37 21.12
C MET A 322 -4.56 14.10 22.48
N SER A 323 -5.71 14.73 22.76
CA SER A 323 -6.48 14.48 23.99
C SER A 323 -7.09 13.06 24.05
N ALA A 324 -7.24 12.42 22.89
CA ALA A 324 -7.62 11.02 22.76
C ALA A 324 -6.43 10.06 22.97
N GLY A 325 -5.21 10.59 23.12
CA GLY A 325 -3.99 9.81 23.28
C GLY A 325 -3.32 9.44 21.94
N ALA A 326 -3.62 10.14 20.85
CA ALA A 326 -2.93 9.92 19.58
C ALA A 326 -1.44 10.30 19.69
N GLU A 327 -0.57 9.32 19.46
CA GLU A 327 0.89 9.52 19.37
C GLU A 327 1.34 9.92 17.97
N THR A 328 0.56 9.55 16.95
CA THR A 328 0.77 9.90 15.55
C THR A 328 -0.50 10.49 14.94
N VAL A 329 -0.40 11.65 14.30
CA VAL A 329 -1.50 12.37 13.65
C VAL A 329 -1.13 12.66 12.20
N GLU A 330 -2.07 12.39 11.29
CA GLU A 330 -1.98 12.70 9.86
C GLU A 330 -2.93 13.84 9.51
N LEU A 331 -2.41 14.93 8.97
CA LEU A 331 -3.20 16.02 8.40
C LEU A 331 -3.67 15.59 7.00
N ASN A 332 -4.97 15.36 6.83
CA ASN A 332 -5.53 15.03 5.53
C ASN A 332 -5.72 16.31 4.72
N LEU A 333 -4.80 16.56 3.79
CA LEU A 333 -4.82 17.72 2.88
C LEU A 333 -5.33 17.35 1.48
N SER A 334 -5.80 16.11 1.29
CA SER A 334 -5.87 15.47 -0.03
C SER A 334 -7.25 14.95 -0.42
N CYS A 335 -8.25 15.04 0.45
CA CYS A 335 -9.53 14.42 0.18
C CYS A 335 -10.26 15.07 -1.01
N PRO A 336 -10.63 14.31 -2.06
CA PRO A 336 -11.38 14.83 -3.21
C PRO A 336 -12.91 14.84 -2.98
N ASN A 337 -13.36 14.28 -1.86
CA ASN A 337 -14.79 14.08 -1.54
C ASN A 337 -15.34 15.14 -0.56
N THR A 338 -14.62 16.22 -0.29
CA THR A 338 -15.15 17.32 0.52
C THR A 338 -16.04 18.20 -0.37
N THR A 339 -17.21 18.59 0.13
CA THR A 339 -18.14 19.47 -0.58
C THR A 339 -18.23 20.82 0.13
N ARG A 340 -18.37 21.92 -0.63
CA ARG A 340 -18.77 23.25 -0.15
C ARG A 340 -19.92 23.73 -1.01
N LEU A 341 -21.11 23.89 -0.41
CA LEU A 341 -22.35 24.35 -1.07
C LEU A 341 -22.77 23.49 -2.27
N ASP A 342 -24.08 23.38 -2.49
CA ASP A 342 -24.70 22.84 -3.72
C ASP A 342 -24.20 21.47 -4.23
N ASP A 343 -23.64 20.62 -3.36
CA ASP A 343 -23.08 19.29 -3.69
C ASP A 343 -21.85 19.31 -4.65
N GLU A 344 -21.21 20.47 -4.87
CA GLU A 344 -20.03 20.56 -5.73
C GLU A 344 -18.74 20.12 -4.99
N PRO A 345 -17.92 19.25 -5.60
CA PRO A 345 -16.66 18.79 -5.02
C PRO A 345 -15.65 19.94 -4.93
N THR A 346 -15.04 20.11 -3.76
CA THR A 346 -13.91 21.04 -3.61
C THR A 346 -12.62 20.35 -4.01
N LEU A 347 -11.74 21.08 -4.68
CA LEU A 347 -10.37 20.62 -4.93
C LEU A 347 -9.65 20.31 -3.59
N PRO A 348 -8.84 19.23 -3.56
CA PRO A 348 -7.93 18.94 -2.45
C PRO A 348 -7.12 20.16 -1.99
N LEU A 349 -6.98 20.34 -0.67
CA LEU A 349 -6.26 21.48 -0.08
C LEU A 349 -4.79 21.54 -0.52
N CYS A 350 -4.15 20.38 -0.75
CA CYS A 350 -2.76 20.30 -1.17
C CYS A 350 -2.49 20.88 -2.57
N TYR A 351 -3.50 21.11 -3.40
CA TYR A 351 -3.33 21.82 -4.68
C TYR A 351 -3.09 23.32 -4.50
N ASP A 352 -3.51 23.89 -3.37
CA ASP A 352 -3.02 25.19 -2.91
C ASP A 352 -1.79 24.95 -2.02
N VAL A 353 -0.61 24.88 -2.66
CA VAL A 353 0.65 24.52 -2.01
C VAL A 353 0.98 25.46 -0.84
N GLU A 354 0.73 26.76 -0.99
CA GLU A 354 1.02 27.75 0.06
C GLU A 354 0.08 27.61 1.26
N LEU A 355 -1.21 27.37 1.01
CA LEU A 355 -2.15 27.06 2.08
C LEU A 355 -1.77 25.78 2.80
N ALA A 356 -1.40 24.73 2.07
CA ALA A 356 -0.99 23.45 2.63
C ALA A 356 0.26 23.59 3.53
N ILE A 357 1.28 24.33 3.07
CA ILE A 357 2.45 24.68 3.88
C ILE A 357 2.02 25.44 5.13
N ALA A 358 1.19 26.48 4.99
CA ALA A 358 0.73 27.29 6.12
C ALA A 358 -0.01 26.46 7.18
N ILE A 359 -0.87 25.52 6.76
CA ILE A 359 -1.56 24.59 7.67
C ILE A 359 -0.54 23.74 8.44
N VAL A 360 0.41 23.09 7.75
CA VAL A 360 1.41 22.23 8.39
C VAL A 360 2.24 22.99 9.41
N VAL A 361 2.78 24.16 9.01
CA VAL A 361 3.62 25.00 9.86
C VAL A 361 2.85 25.44 11.10
N LYS A 362 1.63 25.98 10.92
CA LYS A 362 0.83 26.51 12.04
C LYS A 362 0.34 25.43 12.98
N VAL A 363 -0.01 24.25 12.47
CA VAL A 363 -0.34 23.09 13.31
C VAL A 363 0.89 22.69 14.12
N ARG A 364 2.06 22.50 13.47
CA ARG A 364 3.30 22.13 14.16
C ARG A 364 3.68 23.12 15.26
N GLU A 365 3.66 24.42 14.97
CA GLU A 365 3.94 25.49 15.95
C GLU A 365 3.00 25.41 17.18
N SER A 366 1.75 25.00 16.95
CA SER A 366 0.69 24.96 17.96
C SER A 366 0.72 23.71 18.84
N VAL A 367 1.13 22.55 18.30
CA VAL A 367 1.12 21.26 19.01
C VAL A 367 2.51 20.79 19.44
N GLY A 368 3.57 21.41 18.93
CA GLY A 368 4.96 21.06 19.20
C GLY A 368 5.33 19.66 18.69
N HIS A 369 6.33 19.05 19.31
CA HIS A 369 6.85 17.72 18.95
C HIS A 369 6.40 16.60 19.90
N SER A 370 5.33 16.84 20.67
CA SER A 370 4.73 15.82 21.56
C SER A 370 3.97 14.73 20.80
N VAL A 371 3.68 14.97 19.51
CA VAL A 371 3.01 14.07 18.59
C VAL A 371 3.80 13.99 17.29
N LYS A 372 3.82 12.79 16.69
CA LYS A 372 4.34 12.56 15.35
C LYS A 372 3.34 13.10 14.33
N LEU A 373 3.71 14.14 13.59
CA LEU A 373 2.82 14.83 12.66
C LEU A 373 3.19 14.48 11.23
N GLY A 374 2.20 14.10 10.42
CA GLY A 374 2.40 13.90 9.00
C GLY A 374 1.35 14.59 8.15
N ALA A 375 1.56 14.61 6.84
CA ALA A 375 0.62 15.16 5.88
C ALA A 375 0.28 14.13 4.81
N LYS A 376 -1.01 13.98 4.51
CA LYS A 376 -1.50 13.14 3.42
C LYS A 376 -1.82 13.96 2.19
N LEU A 377 -1.16 13.65 1.08
CA LEU A 377 -1.22 14.41 -0.16
C LEU A 377 -1.96 13.65 -1.28
N SER A 378 -2.56 14.41 -2.19
CA SER A 378 -2.98 13.90 -3.50
C SER A 378 -1.75 13.72 -4.37
N TYR A 379 -1.92 13.19 -5.58
CA TYR A 379 -0.87 13.29 -6.58
C TYR A 379 -0.58 14.76 -6.87
N LEU A 380 0.64 15.20 -6.58
CA LEU A 380 1.17 16.51 -6.95
C LEU A 380 2.25 16.27 -8.00
N GLU A 381 2.22 17.04 -9.08
CA GLU A 381 3.32 17.09 -10.04
C GLU A 381 4.62 17.50 -9.34
N HIS A 382 5.75 17.08 -9.92
CA HIS A 382 7.09 17.20 -9.33
C HIS A 382 7.38 18.58 -8.72
N ASP A 383 7.13 19.67 -9.47
CA ASP A 383 7.42 21.04 -9.01
C ASP A 383 6.56 21.44 -7.80
N ASN A 384 5.27 21.07 -7.80
CA ASN A 384 4.36 21.37 -6.69
C ASN A 384 4.70 20.53 -5.45
N LEU A 385 5.09 19.27 -5.63
CA LEU A 385 5.54 18.42 -4.54
C LEU A 385 6.85 18.96 -3.94
N ALA A 386 7.84 19.30 -4.77
CA ALA A 386 9.10 19.88 -4.31
C ALA A 386 8.88 21.17 -3.52
N ARG A 387 8.05 22.10 -4.05
CA ARG A 387 7.68 23.33 -3.36
C ARG A 387 6.98 23.08 -2.02
N PHE A 388 6.07 22.11 -1.96
CA PHE A 388 5.44 21.71 -0.70
C PHE A 388 6.48 21.18 0.30
N LEU A 389 7.35 20.28 -0.13
CA LEU A 389 8.38 19.69 0.73
C LEU A 389 9.37 20.74 1.23
N ASP A 390 9.80 21.69 0.39
CA ASP A 390 10.66 22.82 0.79
C ASP A 390 10.05 23.65 1.92
N GLY A 391 8.73 23.90 1.87
CA GLY A 391 8.05 24.67 2.91
C GLY A 391 7.67 23.87 4.15
N ALA A 392 7.48 22.55 4.03
CA ALA A 392 6.80 21.74 5.06
C ALA A 392 7.63 20.61 5.66
N ALA A 393 8.64 20.07 4.96
CA ALA A 393 9.32 18.83 5.36
C ALA A 393 9.93 18.91 6.77
N HIS A 394 10.54 20.04 7.14
CA HIS A 394 11.11 20.25 8.48
C HIS A 394 10.07 20.27 9.62
N HIS A 395 8.79 20.38 9.29
CA HIS A 395 7.70 20.37 10.24
C HIS A 395 6.97 19.01 10.30
N LEU A 396 7.34 18.06 9.45
CA LEU A 396 6.69 16.76 9.31
C LEU A 396 7.62 15.64 9.79
N ASP A 397 7.06 14.69 10.54
CA ASP A 397 7.71 13.42 10.85
C ASP A 397 7.47 12.39 9.74
N PHE A 398 6.39 12.54 8.96
CA PHE A 398 6.11 11.67 7.81
C PHE A 398 5.26 12.36 6.72
N VAL A 399 5.36 11.84 5.50
CA VAL A 399 4.48 12.19 4.38
C VAL A 399 3.81 10.91 3.90
N SER A 400 2.49 10.95 3.70
CA SER A 400 1.74 9.83 3.14
C SER A 400 1.09 10.22 1.81
N GLY A 401 1.10 9.30 0.85
CA GLY A 401 0.47 9.57 -0.44
C GLY A 401 0.58 8.41 -1.41
N ILE A 402 -0.29 8.35 -2.40
CA ILE A 402 -1.30 9.36 -2.73
C ILE A 402 -2.69 9.01 -2.20
N ASN A 403 -3.54 10.02 -2.03
CA ASN A 403 -4.98 9.83 -1.92
C ASN A 403 -5.59 9.43 -3.29
N THR A 404 -6.87 9.07 -3.31
CA THR A 404 -7.57 8.74 -4.57
C THR A 404 -7.60 9.92 -5.55
N VAL A 405 -7.57 9.62 -6.84
CA VAL A 405 -7.60 10.63 -7.92
C VAL A 405 -9.04 10.96 -8.30
N ALA A 406 -9.40 12.24 -8.35
CA ALA A 406 -10.76 12.68 -8.62
C ALA A 406 -11.08 12.62 -10.12
N HIS A 407 -12.17 11.93 -10.49
CA HIS A 407 -12.71 11.95 -11.86
C HIS A 407 -14.24 11.97 -11.86
N PRO A 408 -14.88 12.49 -12.92
CA PRO A 408 -16.28 12.22 -13.20
C PRO A 408 -16.53 10.70 -13.27
N VAL A 409 -17.61 10.23 -12.63
CA VAL A 409 -17.98 8.81 -12.61
C VAL A 409 -19.41 8.59 -13.09
N GLU A 410 -19.54 7.87 -14.19
CA GLU A 410 -20.81 7.56 -14.83
C GLU A 410 -21.16 6.08 -14.74
N SER A 411 -22.45 5.79 -14.81
CA SER A 411 -22.97 4.44 -14.97
C SER A 411 -22.88 4.01 -16.44
N ALA A 412 -22.46 2.77 -16.70
CA ALA A 412 -22.58 2.18 -18.04
C ALA A 412 -24.05 2.06 -18.51
N VAL A 413 -25.00 2.09 -17.56
CA VAL A 413 -26.44 2.07 -17.81
C VAL A 413 -26.98 3.49 -17.74
N GLY A 414 -27.48 3.99 -18.87
CA GLY A 414 -27.97 5.36 -19.01
C GLY A 414 -26.83 6.33 -19.28
N GLU A 415 -26.62 6.67 -20.56
CA GLU A 415 -25.56 7.58 -21.00
C GLU A 415 -25.59 8.92 -20.24
N GLY A 416 -24.43 9.37 -19.74
CA GLY A 416 -24.31 10.61 -18.97
C GLY A 416 -24.92 10.57 -17.57
N THR A 417 -25.31 9.38 -17.07
CA THR A 417 -25.91 9.25 -15.74
C THR A 417 -24.82 9.08 -14.68
N PRO A 418 -24.68 9.99 -13.70
CA PRO A 418 -23.68 9.84 -12.66
C PRO A 418 -23.97 8.60 -11.80
N TYR A 419 -22.94 7.81 -11.50
CA TYR A 419 -23.11 6.57 -10.76
C TYR A 419 -23.50 6.83 -9.30
N PHE A 420 -22.94 7.87 -8.69
CA PHE A 420 -23.15 8.22 -7.28
C PHE A 420 -24.36 9.15 -7.05
N GLY A 421 -25.42 8.99 -7.85
CA GLY A 421 -26.62 9.81 -7.76
C GLY A 421 -26.40 11.20 -8.33
N LYS A 422 -26.48 12.25 -7.49
CA LYS A 422 -26.19 13.63 -7.93
C LYS A 422 -24.69 13.97 -7.94
N ARG A 423 -23.86 13.13 -7.32
CA ARG A 423 -22.42 13.35 -7.18
C ARG A 423 -21.73 12.98 -8.49
N LEU A 424 -21.24 13.99 -9.21
CA LEU A 424 -20.59 13.83 -10.50
C LEU A 424 -19.18 13.24 -10.37
N VAL A 425 -18.45 13.65 -9.33
CA VAL A 425 -17.05 13.29 -9.12
C VAL A 425 -16.91 12.31 -7.95
N ALA A 426 -16.01 11.36 -8.09
CA ALA A 426 -15.61 10.45 -7.02
C ALA A 426 -14.09 10.19 -7.05
N GLY A 427 -13.58 9.64 -5.95
CA GLY A 427 -12.18 9.26 -5.83
C GLY A 427 -11.92 7.88 -6.43
N ILE A 428 -11.02 7.81 -7.41
CA ILE A 428 -10.55 6.57 -8.04
C ILE A 428 -9.30 6.06 -7.31
N GLY A 429 -9.29 4.78 -6.96
CA GLY A 429 -8.17 4.11 -6.31
C GLY A 429 -7.99 2.67 -6.80
N GLY A 430 -6.97 2.00 -6.27
CA GLY A 430 -6.56 0.65 -6.67
C GLY A 430 -5.51 0.66 -7.79
N ALA A 431 -5.39 -0.46 -8.51
CA ALA A 431 -4.28 -0.71 -9.43
C ALA A 431 -4.09 0.42 -10.46
N VAL A 432 -5.18 1.03 -10.93
CA VAL A 432 -5.14 2.11 -11.92
C VAL A 432 -4.30 3.32 -11.49
N ILE A 433 -4.25 3.67 -10.20
CA ILE A 433 -3.49 4.84 -9.71
C ILE A 433 -2.04 4.50 -9.31
N GLN A 434 -1.61 3.24 -9.43
CA GLN A 434 -0.28 2.81 -8.99
C GLN A 434 0.87 3.60 -9.64
N PRO A 435 0.85 3.90 -10.96
CA PRO A 435 1.93 4.64 -11.59
C PRO A 435 2.16 6.02 -10.95
N LEU A 436 1.07 6.77 -10.70
CA LEU A 436 1.11 8.08 -10.04
C LEU A 436 1.62 7.98 -8.60
N ALA A 437 1.23 6.92 -7.89
CA ALA A 437 1.66 6.68 -6.52
C ALA A 437 3.15 6.33 -6.43
N LEU A 438 3.67 5.52 -7.37
CA LEU A 438 5.10 5.22 -7.47
C LEU A 438 5.93 6.45 -7.81
N GLU A 439 5.45 7.30 -8.71
CA GLU A 439 6.10 8.58 -9.04
C GLU A 439 6.19 9.49 -7.80
N PHE A 440 5.09 9.65 -7.08
CA PHE A 440 5.06 10.41 -5.82
C PHE A 440 6.07 9.89 -4.79
N VAL A 441 6.10 8.57 -4.54
CA VAL A 441 7.02 7.96 -3.57
C VAL A 441 8.47 8.17 -3.98
N ARG A 442 8.81 7.97 -5.26
CA ARG A 442 10.17 8.21 -5.78
C ARG A 442 10.59 9.66 -5.65
N ALA A 443 9.69 10.60 -5.94
CA ALA A 443 9.97 12.03 -5.80
C ALA A 443 10.19 12.42 -4.33
N CYS A 444 9.39 11.88 -3.39
CA CYS A 444 9.65 12.07 -1.95
C CYS A 444 11.00 11.48 -1.53
N LYS A 445 11.36 10.29 -2.02
CA LYS A 445 12.64 9.64 -1.69
C LYS A 445 13.82 10.43 -2.24
N GLN A 446 13.73 10.88 -3.49
CA GLN A 446 14.74 11.72 -4.13
C GLN A 446 14.93 13.02 -3.33
N TYR A 447 13.83 13.71 -2.99
CA TYR A 447 13.88 14.93 -2.18
C TYR A 447 14.58 14.69 -0.83
N LYS A 448 14.22 13.58 -0.16
CA LYS A 448 14.79 13.19 1.13
C LYS A 448 16.31 13.00 1.04
N ASP A 449 16.79 12.34 0.00
CA ASP A 449 18.22 12.08 -0.22
C ASP A 449 18.99 13.35 -0.57
N GLU A 450 18.45 14.17 -1.47
CA GLU A 450 19.11 15.41 -1.94
C GLU A 450 19.20 16.48 -0.84
N ASN A 451 18.20 16.55 0.04
CA ASN A 451 18.10 17.59 1.06
C ASN A 451 18.44 17.08 2.48
N ASN A 452 18.81 15.80 2.63
CA ASN A 452 19.04 15.16 3.92
C ASN A 452 17.86 15.39 4.90
N ALA A 453 16.63 15.28 4.38
CA ALA A 453 15.42 15.50 5.16
C ALA A 453 15.09 14.29 6.04
N ASP A 454 14.53 14.53 7.22
CA ASP A 454 14.22 13.49 8.22
C ASP A 454 12.71 13.32 8.40
N PHE A 455 12.07 12.71 7.40
CA PHE A 455 10.67 12.28 7.49
C PHE A 455 10.49 10.87 6.92
N ALA A 456 9.53 10.12 7.44
CA ALA A 456 9.18 8.79 6.91
C ALA A 456 8.22 8.91 5.70
N ILE A 457 8.33 7.99 4.75
CA ILE A 457 7.47 7.95 3.56
C ILE A 457 6.46 6.80 3.71
N ILE A 458 5.17 7.12 3.71
CA ILE A 458 4.09 6.13 3.67
C ILE A 458 3.53 6.07 2.24
N GLY A 459 3.89 5.03 1.49
CA GLY A 459 3.41 4.80 0.13
C GLY A 459 2.00 4.22 0.12
N VAL A 460 1.09 4.86 -0.62
CA VAL A 460 -0.34 4.51 -0.73
C VAL A 460 -0.80 4.64 -2.18
N GLY A 461 -1.59 3.68 -2.66
CA GLY A 461 -2.21 3.72 -3.99
C GLY A 461 -1.75 2.57 -4.88
N GLY A 462 -2.68 1.76 -5.38
CA GLY A 462 -2.35 0.65 -6.27
C GLY A 462 -1.59 -0.52 -5.64
N VAL A 463 -1.74 -0.72 -4.32
CA VAL A 463 -1.20 -1.89 -3.62
C VAL A 463 -2.31 -2.93 -3.49
N THR A 464 -2.26 -3.96 -4.33
CA THR A 464 -3.31 -4.98 -4.50
C THR A 464 -2.81 -6.42 -4.29
N ASP A 465 -1.49 -6.61 -4.24
CA ASP A 465 -0.81 -7.91 -4.13
C ASP A 465 0.62 -7.74 -3.57
N PRO A 466 1.36 -8.83 -3.32
CA PRO A 466 2.75 -8.74 -2.86
C PRO A 466 3.70 -8.02 -3.81
N ALA A 467 3.51 -8.11 -5.12
CA ALA A 467 4.39 -7.49 -6.11
C ALA A 467 4.26 -5.96 -6.09
N SER A 468 3.03 -5.45 -6.04
CA SER A 468 2.72 -4.02 -5.90
C SER A 468 3.19 -3.46 -4.55
N PHE A 469 3.18 -4.26 -3.48
CA PHE A 469 3.81 -3.90 -2.22
C PHE A 469 5.34 -3.75 -2.36
N VAL A 470 6.01 -4.71 -2.99
CA VAL A 470 7.47 -4.64 -3.26
C VAL A 470 7.81 -3.42 -4.10
N ALA A 471 7.04 -3.13 -5.15
CA ALA A 471 7.25 -1.95 -5.99
C ALA A 471 7.22 -0.64 -5.18
N MET A 472 6.32 -0.53 -4.19
CA MET A 472 6.29 0.63 -3.29
C MET A 472 7.51 0.70 -2.37
N ARG A 473 7.95 -0.45 -1.83
CA ARG A 473 9.16 -0.53 -1.01
C ARG A 473 10.40 -0.10 -1.80
N GLU A 474 10.55 -0.59 -3.02
CA GLU A 474 11.66 -0.26 -3.91
C GLU A 474 11.62 1.19 -4.40
N ALA A 475 10.43 1.77 -4.56
CA ALA A 475 10.27 3.19 -4.85
C ALA A 475 10.77 4.10 -3.70
N GLY A 476 10.92 3.57 -2.48
CA GLY A 476 11.45 4.28 -1.32
C GLY A 476 10.47 4.46 -0.17
N ALA A 477 9.31 3.78 -0.18
CA ALA A 477 8.38 3.85 0.94
C ALA A 477 8.95 3.17 2.20
N ASP A 478 8.92 3.87 3.33
CA ASP A 478 9.26 3.34 4.66
C ASP A 478 8.13 2.49 5.24
N ILE A 479 6.88 2.73 4.84
CA ILE A 479 5.68 1.93 5.14
C ILE A 479 4.80 1.90 3.90
N VAL A 480 4.12 0.77 3.66
CA VAL A 480 3.14 0.66 2.58
C VAL A 480 1.74 0.50 3.18
N GLN A 481 0.80 1.33 2.75
CA GLN A 481 -0.62 1.17 3.11
C GLN A 481 -1.47 0.87 1.88
N ALA A 482 -2.51 0.06 2.07
CA ALA A 482 -3.48 -0.29 1.04
C ALA A 482 -4.90 0.07 1.48
N VAL A 483 -5.79 0.32 0.51
CA VAL A 483 -7.25 0.46 0.76
C VAL A 483 -8.00 -0.43 -0.21
N THR A 484 -7.96 -0.15 -1.51
CA THR A 484 -8.66 -0.95 -2.53
C THR A 484 -8.18 -2.40 -2.55
N GLY A 485 -6.87 -2.63 -2.40
CA GLY A 485 -6.33 -4.00 -2.24
C GLY A 485 -6.86 -4.74 -1.02
N VAL A 486 -7.05 -4.05 0.12
CA VAL A 486 -7.63 -4.64 1.34
C VAL A 486 -9.13 -4.85 1.19
N PHE A 487 -9.81 -3.91 0.51
CA PHE A 487 -11.21 -4.00 0.18
C PHE A 487 -11.50 -5.25 -0.66
N LEU A 488 -10.72 -5.52 -1.70
CA LEU A 488 -10.88 -6.69 -2.57
C LEU A 488 -10.30 -7.95 -1.94
N ASN A 489 -9.16 -7.83 -1.27
CA ASN A 489 -8.42 -8.92 -0.65
C ASN A 489 -8.02 -8.58 0.80
N SER A 490 -8.90 -8.92 1.75
CA SER A 490 -8.67 -8.74 3.19
C SER A 490 -7.52 -9.59 3.76
N LEU A 491 -6.98 -10.53 2.98
CA LEU A 491 -5.82 -11.36 3.34
C LEU A 491 -4.49 -10.79 2.81
N LEU A 492 -4.50 -9.61 2.19
CA LEU A 492 -3.31 -9.00 1.55
C LEU A 492 -2.10 -8.91 2.49
N ALA A 493 -2.29 -8.59 3.78
CA ALA A 493 -1.18 -8.58 4.73
C ALA A 493 -0.51 -9.96 4.86
N VAL A 494 -1.32 -11.02 4.97
CA VAL A 494 -0.84 -12.40 5.05
C VAL A 494 -0.19 -12.84 3.75
N ASP A 495 -0.72 -12.42 2.61
CA ASP A 495 -0.12 -12.71 1.30
C ASP A 495 1.28 -12.09 1.18
N CYS A 496 1.43 -10.82 1.55
CA CYS A 496 2.73 -10.16 1.59
C CYS A 496 3.68 -10.86 2.55
N MET A 497 3.23 -11.20 3.76
CA MET A 497 4.07 -11.86 4.75
C MET A 497 4.50 -13.27 4.35
N ARG A 498 3.61 -14.07 3.76
CA ARG A 498 3.94 -15.42 3.28
C ARG A 498 4.87 -15.35 2.07
N SER A 499 4.61 -14.45 1.12
CA SER A 499 5.40 -14.32 -0.10
C SER A 499 6.80 -13.71 0.13
N LEU A 500 6.95 -12.84 1.14
CA LEU A 500 8.17 -12.04 1.36
C LEU A 500 8.90 -12.43 2.66
N GLY A 501 8.34 -13.38 3.41
CA GLY A 501 8.81 -13.89 4.70
C GLY A 501 10.32 -14.13 4.79
N ALA A 502 10.84 -14.85 3.80
CA ALA A 502 12.23 -15.28 3.77
C ALA A 502 13.19 -14.24 3.17
N THR A 503 12.68 -13.30 2.36
CA THR A 503 13.49 -12.40 1.54
C THR A 503 13.57 -10.99 2.11
N MET A 504 12.48 -10.49 2.69
CA MET A 504 12.47 -9.18 3.31
C MET A 504 13.01 -9.20 4.72
N ARG A 505 14.14 -8.52 4.90
CA ARG A 505 14.72 -8.26 6.22
C ARG A 505 14.39 -6.86 6.68
N SER A 506 14.23 -6.70 7.98
CA SER A 506 14.16 -5.38 8.57
C SER A 506 15.51 -4.67 8.41
N PRO A 507 15.54 -3.35 8.15
CA PRO A 507 16.78 -2.58 8.23
C PRO A 507 17.43 -2.77 9.60
N LEU A 508 18.71 -3.11 9.62
CA LEU A 508 19.47 -3.20 10.87
C LEU A 508 19.50 -1.83 11.54
N ASP A 509 19.18 -1.75 12.82
CA ASP A 509 19.39 -0.51 13.56
C ASP A 509 20.88 -0.30 13.88
N ASP A 510 21.28 0.93 14.22
CA ASP A 510 22.69 1.26 14.45
C ASP A 510 23.31 0.44 15.59
N ALA A 511 22.52 0.03 16.58
CA ALA A 511 23.01 -0.81 17.68
C ALA A 511 23.20 -2.27 17.23
N GLU A 512 22.38 -2.79 16.32
CA GLU A 512 22.53 -4.08 15.66
C GLU A 512 23.66 -4.06 14.66
N LYS A 513 23.78 -3.00 13.86
CA LYS A 513 24.93 -2.76 12.99
C LYS A 513 26.19 -2.77 13.84
N GLU A 514 26.27 -1.98 14.91
CA GLU A 514 27.42 -1.93 15.81
C GLU A 514 27.68 -3.28 16.49
N ARG A 515 26.64 -4.00 16.96
CA ARG A 515 26.82 -5.35 17.53
C ARG A 515 27.35 -6.34 16.51
N ILE A 516 26.83 -6.32 15.28
CA ILE A 516 27.30 -7.16 14.17
C ILE A 516 28.73 -6.76 13.82
N LEU A 517 29.03 -5.46 13.77
CA LEU A 517 30.37 -4.89 13.55
C LEU A 517 31.35 -5.41 14.60
N GLN A 518 31.04 -5.25 15.88
CA GLN A 518 31.87 -5.71 17.00
C GLN A 518 32.04 -7.23 16.98
N THR A 519 30.97 -7.98 16.67
CA THR A 519 31.03 -9.44 16.56
C THR A 519 31.91 -9.86 15.39
N ALA A 520 31.76 -9.24 14.22
CA ALA A 520 32.59 -9.49 13.06
C ALA A 520 34.06 -9.14 13.35
N MET A 521 34.32 -7.95 13.90
CA MET A 521 35.66 -7.50 14.31
C MET A 521 36.31 -8.39 15.37
N SER A 522 35.53 -9.02 16.26
CA SER A 522 36.05 -9.96 17.28
C SER A 522 36.45 -11.32 16.71
N ARG A 523 35.87 -11.70 15.57
CA ARG A 523 36.14 -12.96 14.87
C ARG A 523 37.19 -12.82 13.78
N ILE A 524 37.50 -11.59 13.35
CA ILE A 524 38.65 -11.31 12.49
C ILE A 524 39.91 -11.43 13.37
N PRO A 525 40.78 -12.43 13.13
CA PRO A 525 41.97 -12.62 13.95
C PRO A 525 42.88 -11.39 13.90
N VAL A 526 43.35 -10.96 15.07
CA VAL A 526 44.41 -9.96 15.26
C VAL A 526 45.73 -10.64 14.84
N PRO A 527 46.66 -9.97 14.13
CA PRO A 527 47.54 -10.67 13.20
C PRO A 527 48.54 -11.62 13.89
N GLU A 528 48.40 -12.91 13.60
CA GLU A 528 49.47 -13.71 12.99
C GLU A 528 48.94 -14.20 11.63
N TRP A 529 49.04 -13.36 10.60
CA TRP A 529 48.90 -13.68 9.17
C TRP A 529 48.06 -14.92 8.78
N GLU A 530 46.75 -14.93 9.05
CA GLU A 530 45.82 -15.85 8.42
C GLU A 530 44.69 -15.08 7.72
N PHE A 531 44.56 -15.32 6.41
CA PHE A 531 43.60 -14.66 5.54
C PHE A 531 42.24 -15.33 5.68
N THR A 532 41.16 -14.57 5.89
CA THR A 532 39.78 -15.08 5.83
C THR A 532 39.13 -14.70 4.49
N THR A 533 38.39 -15.62 3.90
CA THR A 533 37.61 -15.43 2.66
C THR A 533 36.19 -14.96 2.97
N SER A 534 35.50 -14.33 2.01
CA SER A 534 34.12 -13.87 2.22
C SER A 534 33.14 -14.99 2.64
N SER A 535 33.43 -16.24 2.24
CA SER A 535 32.68 -17.44 2.64
C SER A 535 32.89 -17.89 4.09
N GLU A 536 33.92 -17.39 4.78
CA GLU A 536 34.27 -17.76 6.16
C GLU A 536 33.76 -16.72 7.18
N LEU A 537 33.12 -15.65 6.70
CA LEU A 537 32.49 -14.64 7.53
C LEU A 537 31.17 -15.15 8.14
N PRO A 538 30.76 -14.63 9.32
CA PRO A 538 29.49 -14.99 9.93
C PRO A 538 28.29 -14.72 9.01
N VAL A 539 27.27 -15.57 9.11
CA VAL A 539 25.97 -15.36 8.47
C VAL A 539 25.41 -13.98 8.90
N GLY A 540 25.22 -13.07 7.93
CA GLY A 540 24.67 -11.74 8.16
C GLY A 540 25.61 -10.57 7.83
N VAL A 541 26.88 -10.81 7.50
CA VAL A 541 27.79 -9.76 6.97
C VAL A 541 27.53 -9.61 5.47
N THR A 542 27.01 -8.46 5.04
CA THR A 542 26.74 -8.15 3.62
C THR A 542 27.95 -7.51 2.94
N ALA A 543 27.95 -7.47 1.61
CA ALA A 543 28.98 -6.76 0.84
C ALA A 543 29.01 -5.27 1.17
N GLU A 544 27.86 -4.63 1.37
CA GLU A 544 27.79 -3.20 1.73
C GLU A 544 28.45 -2.90 3.09
N LEU A 545 28.26 -3.77 4.08
CA LEU A 545 28.88 -3.60 5.40
C LEU A 545 30.42 -3.75 5.33
N LEU A 546 30.91 -4.62 4.45
CA LEU A 546 32.35 -4.77 4.21
C LEU A 546 32.93 -3.54 3.52
N ASP A 547 32.21 -2.96 2.57
CA ASP A 547 32.63 -1.73 1.89
C ASP A 547 32.65 -0.54 2.86
N GLU A 548 31.65 -0.39 3.75
CA GLU A 548 31.65 0.63 4.80
C GLU A 548 32.84 0.49 5.76
N LEU A 549 33.21 -0.75 6.11
CA LEU A 549 34.37 -1.02 6.96
C LEU A 549 35.71 -0.69 6.26
N VAL A 550 35.79 -0.88 4.95
CA VAL A 550 36.96 -0.48 4.14
C VAL A 550 37.03 1.04 4.01
N ILE A 551 35.90 1.70 3.77
CA ILE A 551 35.79 3.17 3.66
C ILE A 551 36.15 3.85 4.98
N SER A 552 35.68 3.31 6.11
CA SER A 552 36.01 3.82 7.46
C SER A 552 37.44 3.54 7.89
N GLY A 553 38.21 2.79 7.09
CA GLY A 553 39.59 2.41 7.38
C GLY A 553 39.71 1.37 8.49
N ALA A 554 38.61 0.76 8.94
CA ALA A 554 38.61 -0.33 9.90
C ALA A 554 39.08 -1.66 9.26
N LEU A 555 38.86 -1.81 7.96
CA LEU A 555 39.38 -2.89 7.12
C LEU A 555 40.24 -2.38 5.97
N VAL A 556 41.19 -3.20 5.53
CA VAL A 556 41.94 -3.05 4.28
C VAL A 556 41.55 -4.21 3.37
N MET A 557 40.97 -3.89 2.22
CA MET A 557 40.68 -4.88 1.18
C MET A 557 41.93 -5.12 0.33
N THR A 558 42.30 -6.38 0.15
CA THR A 558 43.41 -6.81 -0.71
C THR A 558 42.91 -7.81 -1.74
N SER A 559 43.44 -7.74 -2.96
CA SER A 559 43.16 -8.73 -4.01
C SER A 559 44.30 -9.73 -4.09
N ALA A 560 44.02 -10.99 -3.79
CA ALA A 560 44.92 -12.10 -4.06
C ALA A 560 44.13 -13.26 -4.66
N ALA A 561 44.51 -13.71 -5.86
CA ALA A 561 43.92 -14.85 -6.56
C ALA A 561 42.41 -14.75 -6.89
N GLY A 562 41.90 -13.55 -7.20
CA GLY A 562 40.54 -13.36 -7.74
C GLY A 562 39.40 -13.36 -6.71
N ALA A 563 39.70 -13.44 -5.41
CA ALA A 563 38.73 -13.29 -4.34
C ALA A 563 39.13 -12.11 -3.41
N PRO A 564 38.18 -11.25 -3.00
CA PRO A 564 38.45 -10.17 -2.06
C PRO A 564 38.81 -10.73 -0.67
N ARG A 565 39.88 -10.21 -0.07
CA ARG A 565 40.33 -10.54 1.29
C ARG A 565 40.37 -9.28 2.14
N TYR A 566 39.92 -9.38 3.39
CA TYR A 566 39.79 -8.24 4.29
C TYR A 566 40.72 -8.38 5.51
N LEU A 567 41.44 -7.31 5.84
CA LEU A 567 42.38 -7.24 6.95
C LEU A 567 41.96 -6.14 7.92
N ARG A 568 41.98 -6.38 9.24
CA ARG A 568 41.74 -5.32 10.23
C ARG A 568 42.90 -4.32 10.23
N SER A 569 42.62 -3.02 10.16
CA SER A 569 43.69 -2.02 10.27
C SER A 569 44.12 -1.88 11.74
N ASP A 570 45.43 -1.86 11.98
CA ASP A 570 45.97 -1.65 13.32
C ASP A 570 45.69 -0.20 13.74
N ALA A 571 45.15 -0.03 14.95
CA ALA A 571 44.85 1.28 15.54
C ALA A 571 46.06 2.23 15.62
N ASP A 572 47.29 1.69 15.55
CA ASP A 572 48.56 2.42 15.55
C ASP A 572 49.08 2.81 14.16
N SER A 573 48.36 2.48 13.09
CA SER A 573 48.73 2.79 11.70
C SER A 573 47.90 3.91 11.06
N ARG A 574 47.14 4.68 11.84
CA ARG A 574 46.47 5.89 11.34
C ARG A 574 47.53 6.83 10.74
N PRO A 575 47.45 7.21 9.45
CA PRO A 575 48.21 8.34 8.97
C PRO A 575 47.77 9.55 9.80
N SER A 576 48.70 10.22 10.46
CA SER A 576 48.41 11.50 11.09
C SER A 576 47.89 12.44 10.02
N VAL A 577 46.65 12.91 10.15
CA VAL A 577 46.15 14.04 9.37
C VAL A 577 46.89 15.28 9.85
N ASN A 578 48.04 15.52 9.23
CA ASN A 578 48.75 16.79 9.16
C ASN A 578 49.77 16.71 8.01
N ALA A 579 49.27 16.93 6.79
CA ALA A 579 49.92 17.64 5.70
C ALA A 579 48.86 17.98 4.65
#